data_AF-A0A4Z0MVC3-F1
#
_entry.id   AF-A0A4Z0MVC3-F1
#
_cell.length_a   1.000
_cell.length_b   1.000
_cell.length_c   1.000
_cell.angle_alpha   90.00
_cell.angle_beta   90.00
_cell.angle_gamma   90.00
#
_symmetry.space_group_name_H-M   'P 1'
#
loop_
_entity.id
_entity.type
_entity.pdbx_description
1 polymer ?
#
loop_
_entity_poly.entity_id
_entity_poly.type
_entity_poly.pdbx_seq_one_letter_code
_entity_poly.pdbx_strand_id
1 'polypeptide(L)' 'MSQLMQLKDVAESTRLGPLSGEVNAGEILHLVGPNGAGKSTLLARMAGLTSGEGSIRCGGA' A
#
# COMPACT_ATOMS: atom_id res chain seq x y z
N MET A 1 -4.88 6.10 -18.32
CA MET A 1 -4.24 5.22 -17.31
C MET A 1 -5.36 4.71 -16.43
N SER A 2 -5.57 3.39 -16.35
CA SER A 2 -6.60 2.81 -15.49
C SER A 2 -6.02 2.54 -14.10
N GLN A 3 -6.77 2.90 -13.05
CA GLN A 3 -6.40 2.57 -11.69
C GLN A 3 -6.47 1.05 -11.49
N LEU A 4 -5.43 0.44 -10.93
CA LEU A 4 -5.37 -0.99 -10.62
C LEU A 4 -5.53 -1.27 -9.13
N MET A 5 -5.00 -0.37 -8.29
CA MET A 5 -5.03 -0.50 -6.84
C MET A 5 -5.24 0.86 -6.18
N GLN A 6 -6.02 0.88 -5.10
CA GLN A 6 -6.21 2.06 -4.26
C GLN A 6 -5.98 1.70 -2.79
N LEU A 7 -5.21 2.54 -2.10
CA LEU A 7 -4.96 2.49 -0.67
C LEU A 7 -5.64 3.69 -0.02
N LYS A 8 -6.42 3.43 1.02
CA LYS A 8 -7.05 4.47 1.82
C LYS A 8 -6.74 4.24 3.29
N ASP A 9 -6.00 5.18 3.88
CA ASP A 9 -5.64 5.27 5.29
C ASP A 9 -5.04 3.97 5.85
N VAL A 10 -4.22 3.29 5.03
CA VAL A 10 -3.57 2.03 5.40
C VAL A 10 -2.55 2.30 6.49
N ALA A 11 -2.74 1.69 7.67
CA ALA A 11 -1.86 1.84 8.82
C ALA A 11 -1.62 0.49 9.52
N GLU A 12 -0.52 0.41 10.26
CA GLU A 12 -0.14 -0.77 11.03
C GLU A 12 0.56 -0.38 12.35
N SER A 13 -0.21 -0.33 13.44
CA SER A 13 0.28 -0.08 14.80
C SER A 13 1.34 1.04 14.83
N THR A 14 2.54 0.77 15.38
CA THR A 14 3.67 1.72 15.42
C THR A 14 4.64 1.56 14.24
N ARG A 15 4.36 0.66 13.28
CA ARG A 15 5.26 0.28 12.19
C ARG A 15 5.01 1.06 10.90
N LEU A 16 3.77 1.47 10.67
CA LEU A 16 3.34 2.19 9.47
C LEU A 16 2.25 3.19 9.85
N GLY A 17 2.52 4.48 9.68
CA GLY A 17 1.50 5.52 9.81
C GLY A 17 0.49 5.47 8.65
N PRO A 18 -0.65 6.19 8.75
CA PRO A 18 -1.69 6.16 7.74
C PRO A 18 -1.18 6.64 6.39
N LEU A 19 -1.30 5.79 5.38
CA LEU A 19 -0.90 6.06 4.00
C LEU A 19 -2.08 5.89 3.05
N SER A 20 -2.24 6.85 2.15
CA SER A 20 -3.21 6.82 1.06
C SER A 20 -2.47 7.03 -0.27
N GLY A 21 -2.91 6.33 -1.31
CA GLY A 21 -2.26 6.36 -2.61
C GLY A 21 -2.92 5.45 -3.62
N GLU A 22 -2.49 5.55 -4.87
CA GLU A 22 -3.07 4.80 -5.98
C GLU A 22 -1.95 4.24 -6.85
N VAL A 23 -2.21 3.09 -7.46
CA VAL A 23 -1.31 2.44 -8.42
C VAL A 23 -2.06 2.25 -9.73
N ASN A 24 -1.51 2.77 -10.82
CA ASN A 24 -2.05 2.65 -12.17
C ASN A 24 -1.55 1.39 -12.87
N ALA A 25 -2.38 0.83 -13.76
CA ALA A 25 -1.97 -0.27 -14.62
C ALA A 25 -0.83 0.15 -15.56
N GLY A 26 0.21 -0.67 -15.62
CA GLY A 26 1.37 -0.48 -16.50
C GLY A 26 2.47 0.42 -15.96
N GLU A 27 2.35 0.94 -14.74
CA GLU A 27 3.42 1.72 -14.11
C GLU A 27 4.35 0.85 -13.25
N ILE A 28 5.58 1.32 -13.06
CA ILE A 28 6.54 0.75 -12.11
C ILE A 28 6.65 1.73 -10.94
N LEU A 29 6.11 1.34 -9.78
CA LEU A 29 6.19 2.13 -8.55
C LEU A 29 7.39 1.69 -7.70
N HIS A 30 8.23 2.64 -7.30
CA HIS A 30 9.31 2.40 -6.34
C HIS A 30 8.92 2.84 -4.93
N LEU A 31 9.11 1.95 -3.96
CA LEU A 31 8.95 2.24 -2.54
C LEU A 31 10.32 2.45 -1.89
N VAL A 32 10.67 3.70 -1.61
CA VAL A 32 12.02 4.10 -1.14
C VAL A 32 11.93 4.68 0.28
N GLY A 33 12.95 4.42 1.09
CA GLY A 33 13.07 4.94 2.45
C GLY A 33 14.08 4.15 3.29
N PRO A 34 14.51 4.67 4.45
CA PRO A 34 15.48 4.01 5.32
C PRO A 34 14.96 2.69 5.90
N ASN A 35 15.84 1.92 6.54
CA ASN A 35 15.43 0.74 7.30
C ASN A 35 14.48 1.14 8.42
N GLY A 36 13.43 0.35 8.64
CA GLY A 36 12.39 0.66 9.63
C GLY A 36 11.27 1.58 9.12
N ALA A 37 11.35 2.15 7.91
CA ALA A 37 10.30 3.03 7.37
C ALA A 37 8.96 2.34 6.99
N GLY A 38 8.75 1.07 7.35
CA GLY A 38 7.50 0.35 7.07
C GLY A 38 7.35 -0.22 5.66
N LYS A 39 8.39 -0.20 4.81
CA LYS A 39 8.32 -0.65 3.41
C LYS A 39 7.80 -2.08 3.22
N SER A 40 8.43 -3.06 3.90
CA SER A 40 8.00 -4.46 3.83
C SER A 40 6.62 -4.67 4.45
N THR A 41 6.25 -3.87 5.45
CA THR A 41 4.92 -3.88 6.07
C THR A 41 3.86 -3.42 5.07
N LEU A 42 4.10 -2.31 4.36
CA LEU A 42 3.20 -1.82 3.31
C LEU A 42 3.03 -2.84 2.18
N LEU A 43 4.14 -3.43 1.69
CA LEU A 43 4.08 -4.46 0.64
C LEU A 43 3.30 -5.70 1.07
N ALA A 44 3.47 -6.18 2.31
CA ALA A 44 2.70 -7.30 2.84
C ALA A 44 1.19 -6.99 2.91
N ARG A 45 0.82 -5.77 3.32
CA ARG A 45 -0.58 -5.31 3.32
C ARG A 45 -1.14 -5.25 1.89
N MET A 46 -0.42 -4.66 0.94
CA MET A 46 -0.81 -4.56 -0.47
C MET A 46 -0.99 -5.94 -1.14
N ALA A 47 -0.17 -6.92 -0.76
CA ALA A 47 -0.27 -8.30 -1.23
C ALA A 47 -1.39 -9.12 -0.57
N GLY A 48 -2.12 -8.54 0.40
CA GLY A 48 -3.17 -9.25 1.15
C GLY A 48 -2.65 -10.31 2.12
N LEU A 49 -1.35 -10.28 2.45
CA LEU A 49 -0.72 -11.25 3.37
C LEU A 49 -1.00 -10.91 4.85
N THR A 50 -1.33 -9.65 5.14
CA THR A 50 -1.67 -9.17 6.48
C THR A 50 -2.89 -8.26 6.45
N SER A 51 -3.65 -8.22 7.54
CA SER A 51 -4.79 -7.33 7.76
C SER A 51 -4.46 -6.25 8.79
N GLY A 52 -5.28 -5.21 8.86
CA GLY A 52 -5.18 -4.14 9.86
C GLY A 52 -5.97 -2.90 9.41
N GLU A 53 -5.58 -1.73 9.88
CA GLU A 53 -6.33 -0.47 9.66
C GLU A 53 -6.26 0.03 8.22
N GLY A 54 -7.31 0.77 7.81
CA GLY A 54 -7.48 1.27 6.45
C GLY A 54 -8.07 0.24 5.49
N SER A 55 -8.06 0.55 4.20
CA SER A 55 -8.58 -0.34 3.15
C SER A 55 -7.68 -0.35 1.92
N ILE A 56 -7.55 -1.52 1.31
CA ILE A 56 -6.86 -1.72 0.04
C ILE A 56 -7.85 -2.36 -0.92
N ARG A 57 -8.05 -1.73 -2.07
CA ARG A 57 -8.86 -2.26 -3.16
C ARG A 57 -7.93 -2.63 -4.30
N CYS A 58 -8.04 -3.86 -4.78
CA CYS A 58 -7.27 -4.37 -5.90
C CYS A 58 -8.24 -4.91 -6.95
N GLY A 59 -8.04 -4.51 -8.19
CA GLY A 59 -8.97 -4.75 -9.29
C GLY A 59 -9.24 -3.44 -10.02
N GLY A 60 -9.02 -3.44 -11.33
CA GLY A 60 -9.41 -2.32 -12.18
C GLY A 60 -10.93 -2.25 -12.31
N ALA A 61 -11.44 -1.04 -12.54
CA ALA A 61 -12.75 -0.89 -13.16
C ALA A 61 -12.74 -1.49 -14.57
#